data_AF-A0A177Y2M1-F1
#
_entry.id   AF-A0A177Y2M1-F1
#
_cell.length_a   1.000
_cell.length_b   1.000
_cell.length_c   1.000
_cell.angle_alpha   90.00
_cell.angle_beta   90.00
_cell.angle_gamma   90.00
#
_symmetry.space_group_name_H-M   'P 1'
#
loop_
_entity.id
_entity.type
_entity.pdbx_description
1 polymer ?
#
loop_
_entity_poly.entity_id
_entity_poly.type
_entity_poly.pdbx_seq_one_letter_code
_entity_poly.pdbx_strand_id
1 'polypeptide(L)'
;MWFNISTSMEAIMNTVSPYKTILDQGNAYWMARLAKEVYKKTSSNNQMPDEDMILTSIKNDDDRFISVFGVDNNSAQAALIEHDEYLCITFRGTNEVADWLDNINAFSTNELFGEFHRGFYQSVEDVWPKLDSKCKALQKEKKRPLFFAGHSLGGAMATIAAAKYIHEDKPFTSVYTFGQPRALTRVTSQFFNVECKNRFFRFHNNNDIVTRVPARLMGYSHVGSYLYISEEKLIHQDPGFWFRFVDYFDGALSALREKGIDGVEDHDMGRYLEAIEKWDLE
;
A
#
# COMPACT_ATOMS: atom_id res chain seq x y z
N MET A 1 -31.60 -2.27 -26.81
CA MET A 1 -31.21 -3.32 -25.84
C MET A 1 -29.98 -2.79 -25.13
N TRP A 2 -30.18 -1.99 -24.09
CA TRP A 2 -29.09 -1.45 -23.28
C TRP A 2 -28.73 -2.56 -22.28
N PHE A 3 -27.70 -3.35 -22.60
CA PHE A 3 -27.13 -4.24 -21.60
C PHE A 3 -26.53 -3.37 -20.49
N ASN A 4 -26.83 -3.72 -19.23
CA ASN A 4 -26.35 -3.04 -18.03
C ASN A 4 -24.81 -2.98 -18.01
N ILE A 5 -24.24 -1.86 -18.47
CA ILE A 5 -22.79 -1.63 -18.45
C ILE A 5 -22.28 -1.58 -17.00
N SER A 6 -23.08 -1.05 -16.05
CA SER A 6 -22.67 -0.97 -14.64
C SER A 6 -22.50 -2.35 -13.99
N THR A 7 -23.41 -3.29 -14.25
CA THR A 7 -23.32 -4.66 -13.71
C THR A 7 -22.11 -5.41 -14.25
N SER A 8 -21.68 -5.13 -15.50
CA SER A 8 -20.48 -5.74 -16.07
C SER A 8 -19.17 -5.14 -15.53
N MET A 9 -19.12 -3.84 -15.26
CA MET A 9 -17.95 -3.19 -14.65
C MET A 9 -17.79 -3.59 -13.18
N GLU A 10 -18.87 -3.60 -12.39
CA GLU A 10 -18.84 -4.09 -11.00
C GLU A 10 -18.35 -5.55 -10.92
N ALA A 11 -18.80 -6.42 -11.83
CA ALA A 11 -18.37 -7.81 -11.88
C ALA A 11 -16.86 -7.97 -12.22
N ILE A 12 -16.32 -7.10 -13.08
CA ILE A 12 -14.90 -7.10 -13.46
C ILE A 12 -14.03 -6.60 -12.29
N MET A 13 -14.47 -5.58 -11.56
CA MET A 13 -13.73 -5.01 -10.43
C MET A 13 -13.63 -5.94 -9.24
N ASN A 14 -14.65 -6.77 -9.02
CA ASN A 14 -14.65 -7.75 -7.95
C ASN A 14 -13.82 -9.01 -8.25
N THR A 15 -13.19 -9.12 -9.43
CA THR A 15 -12.36 -10.28 -9.77
C THR A 15 -10.87 -9.97 -9.61
N VAL A 16 -10.20 -10.65 -8.67
CA VAL A 16 -8.72 -10.65 -8.61
C VAL A 16 -8.18 -11.48 -9.78
N SER A 17 -7.07 -11.03 -10.36
CA SER A 17 -6.23 -11.78 -11.29
C SER A 17 -4.94 -12.25 -10.57
N PRO A 18 -4.95 -13.39 -9.85
CA PRO A 18 -3.95 -13.71 -8.82
C PRO A 18 -2.51 -13.84 -9.34
N TYR A 19 -2.35 -14.25 -10.60
CA TYR A 19 -1.05 -14.46 -11.23
C TYR A 19 -0.60 -13.27 -12.10
N LYS A 20 -1.44 -12.24 -12.25
CA LYS A 20 -1.13 -11.07 -13.08
C LYS A 20 -0.22 -10.13 -12.28
N THR A 21 1.03 -10.03 -12.73
CA THR A 21 2.06 -9.19 -12.08
C THR A 21 2.08 -7.75 -12.59
N ILE A 22 1.42 -7.47 -13.71
CA ILE A 22 1.26 -6.11 -14.27
C ILE A 22 0.04 -5.42 -13.64
N LEU A 23 -0.09 -4.11 -13.87
CA LEU A 23 -1.20 -3.33 -13.33
C LEU A 23 -2.53 -3.94 -13.77
N ASP A 24 -3.43 -4.10 -12.81
CA ASP A 24 -4.75 -4.69 -13.01
C ASP A 24 -5.76 -4.01 -12.11
N GLN A 25 -6.94 -3.72 -12.68
CA GLN A 25 -8.02 -3.02 -12.01
C GLN A 25 -8.55 -3.79 -10.79
N GLY A 26 -8.87 -5.07 -10.97
CA GLY A 26 -9.43 -5.90 -9.91
C GLY A 26 -8.43 -6.15 -8.79
N ASN A 27 -7.16 -6.38 -9.15
CA ASN A 27 -6.07 -6.45 -8.16
C ASN A 27 -5.94 -5.14 -7.38
N ALA A 28 -5.93 -3.98 -8.07
CA ALA A 28 -5.81 -2.68 -7.40
C ALA A 28 -7.00 -2.40 -6.47
N TYR A 29 -8.22 -2.68 -6.91
CA TYR A 29 -9.44 -2.55 -6.09
C TYR A 29 -9.34 -3.39 -4.82
N TRP A 30 -9.07 -4.69 -4.94
CA TRP A 30 -9.01 -5.56 -3.78
C TRP A 30 -7.87 -5.20 -2.84
N MET A 31 -6.70 -4.82 -3.35
CA MET A 31 -5.61 -4.40 -2.47
C MET A 31 -5.91 -3.08 -1.76
N ALA A 32 -6.62 -2.14 -2.41
CA ALA A 32 -7.12 -0.93 -1.76
C ALA A 32 -8.17 -1.27 -0.70
N ARG A 33 -9.14 -2.13 -1.03
CA ARG A 33 -10.18 -2.59 -0.12
C ARG A 33 -9.59 -3.22 1.13
N LEU A 34 -8.63 -4.13 0.99
CA LEU A 34 -7.94 -4.79 2.11
C LEU A 34 -7.05 -3.82 2.90
N ALA A 35 -6.42 -2.84 2.25
CA ALA A 35 -5.66 -1.77 2.93
C ALA A 35 -6.56 -0.83 3.75
N LYS A 36 -7.83 -0.65 3.36
CA LYS A 36 -8.85 0.06 4.15
C LYS A 36 -9.35 -0.79 5.32
N GLU A 37 -9.61 -2.07 5.08
CA GLU A 37 -10.19 -2.98 6.07
C GLU A 37 -9.29 -3.24 7.28
N VAL A 38 -7.96 -3.29 7.09
CA VAL A 38 -7.00 -3.54 8.19
C VAL A 38 -7.01 -2.46 9.30
N TYR A 39 -7.70 -1.35 9.08
CA TYR A 39 -7.93 -0.31 10.10
C TYR A 39 -9.05 -0.65 11.10
N LYS A 40 -9.91 -1.61 10.80
CA LYS A 40 -10.92 -2.10 11.75
C LYS A 40 -10.23 -2.80 12.91
N LYS A 41 -10.59 -2.42 14.13
CA LYS A 41 -9.90 -2.84 15.35
C LYS A 41 -10.87 -3.27 16.43
N THR A 42 -10.43 -4.21 17.28
CA THR A 42 -11.27 -4.85 18.30
C THR A 42 -11.80 -3.88 19.36
N SER A 43 -11.06 -2.81 19.67
CA SER A 43 -11.54 -1.74 20.56
C SER A 43 -10.71 -0.46 20.40
N SER A 44 -11.10 0.63 21.06
CA SER A 44 -10.30 1.85 21.12
C SER A 44 -8.90 1.63 21.73
N ASN A 45 -8.79 0.74 22.71
CA ASN A 45 -7.57 0.45 23.47
C ASN A 45 -6.74 -0.71 22.91
N ASN A 46 -7.27 -1.46 21.93
CA ASN A 46 -6.56 -2.53 21.25
C ASN A 46 -6.48 -2.20 19.75
N GLN A 47 -5.27 -1.91 19.27
CA GLN A 47 -5.05 -1.52 17.87
C GLN A 47 -4.98 -2.72 16.92
N MET A 48 -5.00 -3.96 17.45
CA MET A 48 -5.02 -5.18 16.66
C MET A 48 -6.15 -5.19 15.64
N PRO A 49 -5.87 -5.59 14.37
CA PRO A 49 -6.90 -5.76 13.36
C PRO A 49 -7.97 -6.74 13.84
N ASP A 50 -9.24 -6.34 13.73
CA ASP A 50 -10.37 -7.17 14.15
C ASP A 50 -10.66 -8.24 13.09
N GLU A 51 -10.18 -9.46 13.35
CA GLU A 51 -10.25 -10.57 12.38
C GLU A 51 -11.69 -10.88 11.96
N ASP A 52 -12.63 -10.92 12.89
CA ASP A 52 -14.04 -11.28 12.64
C ASP A 52 -14.77 -10.17 11.87
N MET A 53 -14.58 -8.91 12.26
CA MET A 53 -15.19 -7.76 11.56
C MET A 53 -14.64 -7.60 10.14
N ILE A 54 -13.33 -7.78 9.97
CA ILE A 54 -12.69 -7.72 8.65
C ILE A 54 -13.21 -8.87 7.79
N LEU A 55 -13.15 -10.11 8.28
CA LEU A 55 -13.58 -11.29 7.52
C LEU A 55 -15.05 -11.20 7.13
N THR A 56 -15.92 -10.78 8.06
CA THR A 56 -17.35 -10.59 7.77
C THR A 56 -17.58 -9.54 6.68
N SER A 57 -16.83 -8.44 6.75
CA SER A 57 -16.98 -7.36 5.76
C SER A 57 -16.55 -7.77 4.36
N ILE A 58 -15.39 -8.41 4.22
CA ILE A 58 -14.88 -8.82 2.90
C ILE A 58 -15.68 -10.00 2.33
N LYS A 59 -16.26 -10.86 3.19
CA LYS A 59 -17.17 -11.94 2.76
C LYS A 59 -18.49 -11.47 2.19
N ASN A 60 -18.95 -10.27 2.57
CA ASN A 60 -20.13 -9.68 1.94
C ASN A 60 -19.88 -9.32 0.47
N ASP A 61 -18.61 -9.07 0.11
CA ASP A 61 -18.18 -8.68 -1.23
C ASP A 61 -17.71 -9.91 -2.04
N ASP A 62 -17.04 -10.88 -1.41
CA ASP A 62 -16.61 -12.17 -2.01
C ASP A 62 -16.60 -13.31 -0.96
N ASP A 63 -17.45 -14.33 -1.12
CA ASP A 63 -17.61 -15.41 -0.15
C ASP A 63 -16.41 -16.39 -0.09
N ARG A 64 -15.44 -16.25 -1.00
CA ARG A 64 -14.24 -17.10 -1.11
C ARG A 64 -13.11 -16.69 -0.16
N PHE A 65 -13.24 -15.59 0.57
CA PHE A 65 -12.34 -15.31 1.70
C PHE A 65 -12.45 -16.40 2.77
N ILE A 66 -11.32 -16.88 3.27
CA ILE A 66 -11.27 -18.02 4.20
C ILE A 66 -11.03 -17.54 5.63
N SER A 67 -9.96 -16.77 5.84
CA SER A 67 -9.53 -16.35 7.17
C SER A 67 -8.77 -15.02 7.15
N VAL A 68 -8.68 -14.40 8.32
CA VAL A 68 -7.86 -13.20 8.60
C VAL A 68 -7.00 -13.52 9.80
N PHE A 69 -5.71 -13.18 9.74
CA PHE A 69 -4.78 -13.32 10.84
C PHE A 69 -4.14 -11.97 11.14
N GLY A 70 -4.59 -11.32 12.21
CA GLY A 70 -4.14 -10.01 12.66
C GLY A 70 -2.90 -10.10 13.55
N VAL A 71 -2.04 -9.10 13.46
CA VAL A 71 -0.86 -8.95 14.32
C VAL A 71 -0.78 -7.50 14.77
N ASP A 72 -0.55 -7.30 16.06
CA ASP A 72 -0.17 -6.03 16.68
C ASP A 72 1.06 -6.25 17.56
N ASN A 73 2.05 -5.37 17.42
CA ASN A 73 3.22 -5.33 18.29
C ASN A 73 3.91 -3.96 18.17
N ASN A 74 4.31 -3.35 19.30
CA ASN A 74 5.09 -2.10 19.34
C ASN A 74 4.55 -0.95 18.44
N SER A 75 3.22 -0.81 18.34
CA SER A 75 2.52 0.15 17.46
C SER A 75 2.50 -0.17 15.98
N ALA A 76 3.05 -1.30 15.56
CA ALA A 76 2.93 -1.82 14.20
C ALA A 76 1.76 -2.81 14.11
N GLN A 77 0.92 -2.66 13.08
CA GLN A 77 -0.20 -3.57 12.83
C GLN A 77 -0.25 -4.03 11.39
N ALA A 78 -0.68 -5.28 11.22
CA ALA A 78 -0.80 -5.92 9.93
C ALA A 78 -1.79 -7.09 10.00
N ALA A 79 -2.29 -7.51 8.85
CA ALA A 79 -3.06 -8.72 8.72
C ALA A 79 -2.57 -9.55 7.53
N LEU A 80 -2.59 -10.87 7.69
CA LEU A 80 -2.54 -11.82 6.59
C LEU A 80 -3.97 -12.26 6.26
N ILE A 81 -4.41 -11.95 5.05
CA ILE A 81 -5.73 -12.28 4.52
C ILE A 81 -5.61 -13.51 3.64
N GLU A 82 -6.42 -14.52 3.92
CA GLU A 82 -6.50 -15.75 3.17
C GLU A 82 -7.72 -15.76 2.26
N HIS A 83 -7.48 -15.90 0.97
CA HIS A 83 -8.49 -16.15 -0.06
C HIS A 83 -8.27 -17.55 -0.66
N ASP A 84 -9.29 -18.13 -1.29
CA ASP A 84 -9.17 -19.45 -1.92
C ASP A 84 -8.10 -19.48 -3.03
N GLU A 85 -7.94 -18.38 -3.76
CA GLU A 85 -7.02 -18.22 -4.89
C GLU A 85 -5.72 -17.49 -4.58
N TYR A 86 -5.64 -16.64 -3.55
CA TYR A 86 -4.45 -15.84 -3.24
C TYR A 86 -4.28 -15.59 -1.74
N LEU A 87 -3.11 -15.06 -1.38
CA LEU A 87 -2.83 -14.51 -0.05
C LEU A 87 -2.51 -13.03 -0.17
N CYS A 88 -2.87 -12.23 0.82
CA CYS A 88 -2.46 -10.83 0.91
C CYS A 88 -1.93 -10.53 2.31
N ILE A 89 -0.70 -10.00 2.41
CA ILE A 89 -0.23 -9.38 3.64
C ILE A 89 -0.45 -7.87 3.49
N THR A 90 -1.35 -7.34 4.30
CA THR A 90 -1.69 -5.92 4.33
C THR A 90 -1.23 -5.28 5.65
N PHE A 91 -0.64 -4.09 5.55
CA PHE A 91 -0.12 -3.36 6.70
C PHE A 91 -0.97 -2.13 6.97
N ARG A 92 -1.30 -1.91 8.24
CA ARG A 92 -2.08 -0.74 8.67
C ARG A 92 -1.17 0.47 8.76
N GLY A 93 -1.67 1.64 8.36
CA GLY A 93 -1.02 2.90 8.65
C GLY A 93 -1.44 3.48 10.01
N THR A 94 -1.14 4.76 10.22
CA THR A 94 -1.60 5.52 11.40
C THR A 94 -2.93 6.23 11.11
N ASN A 95 -3.74 6.45 12.15
CA ASN A 95 -4.90 7.35 12.09
C ASN A 95 -4.51 8.80 12.40
N GLU A 96 -3.41 9.00 13.13
CA GLU A 96 -2.92 10.32 13.56
C GLU A 96 -1.80 10.76 12.61
N VAL A 97 -2.18 11.08 11.37
CA VAL A 97 -1.24 11.33 10.28
C VAL A 97 -0.44 12.62 10.49
N ALA A 98 -1.09 13.68 10.98
CA ALA A 98 -0.43 14.95 11.27
C ALA A 98 0.64 14.80 12.36
N ASP A 99 0.29 14.19 13.49
CA ASP A 99 1.23 13.92 14.59
C ASP A 99 2.39 13.04 14.12
N TRP A 100 2.12 12.04 13.27
CA TRP A 100 3.16 11.20 12.71
C TRP A 100 4.10 11.98 11.78
N LEU A 101 3.57 12.91 10.96
CA LEU A 101 4.37 13.77 10.08
C LEU A 101 5.29 14.70 10.88
N ASP A 102 4.81 15.25 11.99
CA ASP A 102 5.60 16.13 12.85
C ASP A 102 6.75 15.38 13.55
N ASN A 103 6.53 14.10 13.88
CA ASN A 103 7.49 13.27 14.62
C ASN A 103 8.41 12.41 13.72
N ILE A 104 8.19 12.40 12.40
CA ILE A 104 8.94 11.53 11.50
C ILE A 104 10.44 11.89 11.50
N ASN A 105 11.30 10.88 11.56
CA ASN A 105 12.75 11.06 11.55
C ASN A 105 13.39 10.28 10.40
N ALA A 106 14.24 10.94 9.61
CA ALA A 106 14.83 10.40 8.38
C ALA A 106 16.08 9.52 8.59
N PHE A 107 16.29 8.96 9.78
CA PHE A 107 17.40 8.03 10.00
C PHE A 107 17.23 6.74 9.19
N SER A 108 18.29 6.34 8.48
CA SER A 108 18.35 5.07 7.79
C SER A 108 19.06 3.99 8.61
N THR A 109 18.89 2.74 8.21
CA THR A 109 19.61 1.56 8.71
C THR A 109 20.02 0.68 7.53
N ASN A 110 21.22 0.10 7.61
CA ASN A 110 21.74 -0.79 6.57
C ASN A 110 21.27 -2.22 6.82
N GLU A 111 20.40 -2.73 5.96
CA GLU A 111 19.73 -4.01 6.10
C GLU A 111 19.56 -4.66 4.72
N LEU A 112 19.37 -5.98 4.65
CA LEU A 112 19.16 -6.71 3.40
C LEU A 112 20.23 -6.37 2.33
N PHE A 113 19.90 -5.53 1.34
CA PHE A 113 20.76 -5.10 0.25
C PHE A 113 21.01 -3.59 0.21
N GLY A 114 20.71 -2.85 1.29
CA GLY A 114 21.04 -1.42 1.37
C GLY A 114 20.39 -0.68 2.53
N GLU A 115 20.28 0.64 2.38
CA GLU A 115 19.76 1.54 3.40
C GLU A 115 18.23 1.71 3.30
N PHE A 116 17.53 1.41 4.39
CA PHE A 116 16.08 1.54 4.58
C PHE A 116 15.79 2.56 5.69
N HIS A 117 14.61 3.18 5.66
CA HIS A 117 14.16 4.02 6.77
C HIS A 117 14.05 3.20 8.06
N ARG A 118 14.81 3.59 9.10
CA ARG A 118 14.97 2.80 10.33
C ARG A 118 13.64 2.50 11.03
N GLY A 119 12.77 3.52 11.16
CA GLY A 119 11.46 3.36 11.81
C GLY A 119 10.58 2.33 11.11
N PHE A 120 10.41 2.45 9.79
CA PHE A 120 9.59 1.51 9.01
C PHE A 120 10.16 0.10 9.01
N TYR A 121 11.49 -0.04 8.96
CA TYR A 121 12.13 -1.36 9.03
C TYR A 121 11.83 -2.03 10.37
N GLN A 122 12.00 -1.30 11.49
CA GLN A 122 11.69 -1.82 12.81
C GLN A 122 10.22 -2.21 12.95
N SER A 123 9.28 -1.38 12.46
CA SER A 123 7.85 -1.70 12.48
C SER A 123 7.54 -2.99 11.73
N VAL A 124 8.23 -3.27 10.61
CA VAL A 124 8.07 -4.57 9.93
C VAL A 124 8.60 -5.68 10.80
N GLU A 125 9.81 -5.56 11.37
CA GLU A 125 10.38 -6.59 12.25
C GLU A 125 9.48 -6.93 13.45
N ASP A 126 8.73 -5.97 13.98
CA ASP A 126 7.82 -6.18 15.10
C ASP A 126 6.66 -7.15 14.77
N VAL A 127 6.20 -7.20 13.52
CA VAL A 127 5.06 -8.02 13.08
C VAL A 127 5.45 -9.18 12.17
N TRP A 128 6.59 -9.08 11.48
CA TRP A 128 7.00 -9.97 10.40
C TRP A 128 7.16 -11.44 10.79
N PRO A 129 7.80 -11.81 11.93
CA PRO A 129 7.99 -13.21 12.27
C PRO A 129 6.69 -14.01 12.36
N LYS A 130 5.62 -13.40 12.91
CA LYS A 130 4.29 -14.01 13.01
C LYS A 130 3.64 -14.14 11.62
N LEU A 131 3.68 -13.08 10.82
CA LEU A 131 3.10 -13.05 9.47
C LEU A 131 3.78 -14.05 8.52
N ASP A 132 5.12 -14.03 8.42
CA ASP A 132 5.88 -14.91 7.53
C ASP A 132 5.73 -16.38 7.96
N SER A 133 5.69 -16.67 9.26
CA SER A 133 5.42 -18.02 9.77
C SER A 133 4.04 -18.52 9.38
N LYS A 134 2.99 -17.72 9.56
CA LYS A 134 1.61 -18.09 9.16
C LYS A 134 1.49 -18.20 7.64
N CYS A 135 2.08 -17.29 6.88
CA CYS A 135 2.11 -17.33 5.41
C CYS A 135 2.78 -18.62 4.92
N LYS A 136 3.94 -18.98 5.48
CA LYS A 136 4.63 -20.24 5.16
C LYS A 136 3.76 -21.47 5.46
N ALA A 137 2.99 -21.47 6.54
CA ALA A 137 2.06 -22.56 6.84
C ALA A 137 0.97 -22.67 5.77
N LEU A 138 0.29 -21.56 5.44
CA LEU A 138 -0.76 -21.53 4.41
C LEU A 138 -0.24 -21.91 3.01
N GLN A 139 1.01 -21.53 2.68
CA GLN A 139 1.66 -21.88 1.41
C GLN A 139 2.02 -23.38 1.33
N LYS A 140 2.28 -24.04 2.46
CA LYS A 140 2.49 -25.50 2.51
C LYS A 140 1.18 -26.27 2.29
N GLU A 141 0.06 -25.72 2.75
CA GLU A 141 -1.27 -26.30 2.57
C GLU A 141 -1.73 -26.17 1.11
N LYS A 142 -1.67 -24.95 0.55
CA LYS A 142 -2.02 -24.66 -0.84
C LYS A 142 -1.17 -23.51 -1.36
N LYS A 143 -0.35 -23.79 -2.37
CA LYS A 143 0.45 -22.77 -3.06
C LYS A 143 -0.48 -21.75 -3.72
N ARG A 144 -0.35 -20.50 -3.30
CA ARG A 144 -1.17 -19.37 -3.76
C ARG A 144 -0.29 -18.17 -4.04
N PRO A 145 -0.63 -17.33 -5.03
CA PRO A 145 0.10 -16.09 -5.25
C PRO A 145 -0.04 -15.16 -4.05
N LEU A 146 1.01 -14.39 -3.76
CA LEU A 146 1.07 -13.50 -2.61
C LEU A 146 1.11 -12.06 -3.06
N PHE A 147 0.21 -11.25 -2.52
CA PHE A 147 0.20 -9.80 -2.65
C PHE A 147 0.71 -9.14 -1.37
N PHE A 148 1.30 -7.96 -1.55
CA PHE A 148 1.56 -7.03 -0.45
C PHE A 148 0.74 -5.77 -0.67
N ALA A 149 0.09 -5.29 0.40
CA ALA A 149 -0.70 -4.07 0.35
C ALA A 149 -0.46 -3.18 1.57
N GLY A 150 -0.76 -1.90 1.44
CA GLY A 150 -0.73 -1.01 2.59
C GLY A 150 -1.01 0.44 2.23
N HIS A 151 -1.60 1.14 3.20
CA HIS A 151 -1.88 2.57 3.12
C HIS A 151 -0.95 3.34 4.05
N SER A 152 -0.53 4.54 3.66
CA SER A 152 0.29 5.43 4.51
C SER A 152 1.59 4.75 4.96
N LEU A 153 1.90 4.80 6.27
CA LEU A 153 2.95 4.01 6.94
C LEU A 153 2.91 2.53 6.53
N GLY A 154 1.73 1.94 6.40
CA GLY A 154 1.54 0.56 5.94
C GLY A 154 2.07 0.32 4.52
N GLY A 155 2.00 1.31 3.63
CA GLY A 155 2.62 1.23 2.31
C GLY A 155 4.15 1.16 2.37
N ALA A 156 4.78 1.89 3.29
CA ALA A 156 6.21 1.77 3.54
C ALA A 156 6.59 0.39 4.12
N MET A 157 5.77 -0.14 5.03
CA MET A 157 5.94 -1.49 5.57
C MET A 157 5.79 -2.57 4.48
N ALA A 158 4.79 -2.45 3.60
CA ALA A 158 4.61 -3.33 2.45
C ALA A 158 5.82 -3.32 1.50
N THR A 159 6.46 -2.16 1.34
CA THR A 159 7.69 -2.03 0.55
C THR A 159 8.84 -2.82 1.16
N ILE A 160 9.02 -2.73 2.47
CA ILE A 160 10.09 -3.45 3.18
C ILE A 160 9.80 -4.96 3.20
N ALA A 161 8.55 -5.36 3.41
CA ALA A 161 8.13 -6.76 3.29
C ALA A 161 8.48 -7.36 1.91
N ALA A 162 8.20 -6.62 0.84
CA ALA A 162 8.59 -7.02 -0.51
C ALA A 162 10.12 -7.08 -0.67
N ALA A 163 10.86 -6.15 -0.07
CA ALA A 163 12.33 -6.18 -0.09
C ALA A 163 12.89 -7.42 0.62
N LYS A 164 12.29 -7.85 1.74
CA LYS A 164 12.65 -9.11 2.42
C LYS A 164 12.44 -10.31 1.51
N TYR A 165 11.31 -10.35 0.77
CA TYR A 165 11.06 -11.42 -0.21
C TYR A 165 12.05 -11.40 -1.38
N ILE A 166 12.42 -10.22 -1.89
CA ILE A 166 13.47 -10.10 -2.92
C ILE A 166 14.81 -10.62 -2.39
N HIS A 167 15.19 -10.21 -1.19
CA HIS A 167 16.47 -10.62 -0.57
C HIS A 167 16.56 -12.13 -0.33
N GLU A 168 15.44 -12.77 -0.01
CA GLU A 168 15.35 -14.22 0.24
C GLU A 168 15.04 -15.04 -1.03
N ASP A 169 15.02 -14.41 -2.21
CA ASP A 169 14.64 -15.04 -3.49
C ASP A 169 13.26 -15.75 -3.43
N LYS A 170 12.30 -15.13 -2.73
CA LYS A 170 10.93 -15.63 -2.58
C LYS A 170 9.98 -14.98 -3.59
N PRO A 171 9.07 -15.76 -4.21
CA PRO A 171 8.10 -15.21 -5.14
C PRO A 171 6.98 -14.44 -4.42
N PHE A 172 6.52 -13.36 -5.05
CA PHE A 172 5.26 -12.68 -4.78
C PHE A 172 4.72 -12.11 -6.10
N THR A 173 3.41 -11.89 -6.19
CA THR A 173 2.75 -11.40 -7.40
C THR A 173 3.06 -9.93 -7.64
N SER A 174 2.63 -9.07 -6.72
CA SER A 174 2.73 -7.63 -6.87
C SER A 174 2.47 -6.90 -5.55
N VAL A 175 2.92 -5.65 -5.50
CA VAL A 175 2.71 -4.75 -4.36
C VAL A 175 1.81 -3.60 -4.78
N TYR A 176 0.82 -3.28 -3.96
CA TYR A 176 -0.07 -2.14 -4.16
C TYR A 176 -0.04 -1.25 -2.92
N THR A 177 0.30 0.02 -3.12
CA THR A 177 0.43 0.96 -2.01
C THR A 177 -0.32 2.25 -2.30
N PHE A 178 -0.84 2.86 -1.25
CA PHE A 178 -1.70 4.03 -1.31
C PHE A 178 -1.16 5.07 -0.33
N GLY A 179 -0.87 6.29 -0.79
CA GLY A 179 -0.31 7.34 0.09
C GLY A 179 1.05 6.99 0.71
N GLN A 180 1.82 6.11 0.07
CA GLN A 180 3.09 5.62 0.64
C GLN A 180 4.15 6.73 0.78
N PRO A 181 4.77 6.91 1.97
CA PRO A 181 5.98 7.72 2.15
C PRO A 181 7.23 7.00 1.60
N ARG A 182 8.34 7.74 1.43
CA ARG A 182 9.60 7.15 0.95
C ARG A 182 10.22 6.26 2.01
N ALA A 183 10.45 4.99 1.67
CA ALA A 183 10.96 4.00 2.61
C ALA A 183 12.44 3.65 2.39
N LEU A 184 13.00 3.97 1.22
CA LEU A 184 14.33 3.54 0.80
C LEU A 184 15.19 4.75 0.42
N THR A 185 16.50 4.64 0.65
CA THR A 185 17.43 5.62 0.08
C THR A 185 17.52 5.47 -1.45
N ARG A 186 18.08 6.48 -2.11
CA ARG A 186 18.18 6.52 -3.57
C ARG A 186 18.86 5.27 -4.15
N VAL A 187 20.00 4.86 -3.60
CA VAL A 187 20.75 3.69 -4.11
C VAL A 187 19.94 2.41 -3.91
N THR A 188 19.41 2.18 -2.70
CA THR A 188 18.56 1.01 -2.41
C THR A 188 17.32 0.97 -3.30
N SER A 189 16.70 2.13 -3.57
CA SER A 189 15.53 2.23 -4.44
C SER A 189 15.83 1.83 -5.88
N GLN A 190 17.05 2.07 -6.37
CA GLN A 190 17.48 1.66 -7.72
C GLN A 190 17.59 0.14 -7.79
N PHE A 191 18.25 -0.48 -6.81
CA PHE A 191 18.31 -1.95 -6.73
C PHE A 191 16.92 -2.58 -6.64
N PHE A 192 16.07 -2.07 -5.75
CA PHE A 192 14.69 -2.54 -5.62
C PHE A 192 13.91 -2.44 -6.95
N ASN A 193 14.07 -1.34 -7.68
CA ASN A 193 13.38 -1.13 -8.96
C ASN A 193 13.88 -2.03 -10.09
N VAL A 194 15.15 -2.44 -10.08
CA VAL A 194 15.64 -3.46 -11.04
C VAL A 194 14.86 -4.76 -10.88
N GLU A 195 14.57 -5.14 -9.65
CA GLU A 195 13.92 -6.43 -9.35
C GLU A 195 12.39 -6.40 -9.52
N CYS A 196 11.70 -5.33 -9.12
CA CYS A 196 10.24 -5.40 -8.98
C CYS A 196 9.45 -4.18 -9.47
N LYS A 197 10.07 -3.20 -10.14
CA LYS A 197 9.38 -1.98 -10.59
C LYS A 197 8.08 -2.26 -11.36
N ASN A 198 8.11 -3.26 -12.25
CA ASN A 198 6.98 -3.60 -13.13
C ASN A 198 5.83 -4.34 -12.42
N ARG A 199 6.00 -4.68 -11.14
CA ARG A 199 4.98 -5.34 -10.31
C ARG A 199 4.75 -4.62 -8.97
N PHE A 200 5.18 -3.37 -8.89
CA PHE A 200 4.99 -2.51 -7.73
C PHE A 200 4.24 -1.26 -8.18
N PHE A 201 3.03 -1.06 -7.67
CA PHE A 201 2.13 0.01 -8.07
C PHE A 201 1.90 0.94 -6.88
N ARG A 202 2.34 2.19 -7.01
CA ARG A 202 2.23 3.21 -5.97
C ARG A 202 1.26 4.30 -6.38
N PHE A 203 0.11 4.32 -5.73
CA PHE A 203 -0.93 5.33 -5.90
C PHE A 203 -0.64 6.56 -5.04
N HIS A 204 -0.86 7.73 -5.63
CA HIS A 204 -0.74 9.04 -5.00
C HIS A 204 -1.96 9.86 -5.37
N ASN A 205 -2.69 10.31 -4.36
CA ASN A 205 -3.89 11.09 -4.54
C ASN A 205 -3.60 12.58 -4.46
N ASN A 206 -3.84 13.30 -5.56
CA ASN A 206 -3.83 14.75 -5.64
C ASN A 206 -2.69 15.43 -4.85
N ASN A 207 -3.01 16.10 -3.73
CA ASN A 207 -2.04 16.85 -2.94
C ASN A 207 -1.56 16.10 -1.68
N ASP A 208 -1.71 14.78 -1.63
CA ASP A 208 -1.27 13.95 -0.50
C ASP A 208 0.21 14.21 -0.15
N ILE A 209 0.37 14.84 1.00
CA ILE A 209 1.65 15.31 1.54
C ILE A 209 2.51 14.17 2.10
N VAL A 210 1.91 13.08 2.56
CA VAL A 210 2.63 11.95 3.20
C VAL A 210 3.59 11.30 2.21
N THR A 211 3.20 11.22 0.95
CA THR A 211 4.07 10.71 -0.12
C THR A 211 5.33 11.55 -0.33
N ARG A 212 5.38 12.78 0.21
CA ARG A 212 6.51 13.70 0.04
C ARG A 212 7.55 13.58 1.15
N VAL A 213 7.31 12.75 2.17
CA VAL A 213 8.25 12.53 3.28
C VAL A 213 8.85 11.11 3.26
N PRO A 214 10.06 10.92 3.80
CA PRO A 214 11.09 11.94 3.97
C PRO A 214 11.45 12.64 2.65
N ALA A 215 11.97 13.86 2.73
CA ALA A 215 12.30 14.65 1.55
C ALA A 215 13.43 14.02 0.72
N ARG A 216 13.44 14.24 -0.60
CA ARG A 216 14.52 13.74 -1.48
C ARG A 216 15.90 14.27 -1.11
N LEU A 217 15.97 15.50 -0.59
CA LEU A 217 17.20 16.12 -0.10
C LEU A 217 17.82 15.35 1.08
N MET A 218 17.03 14.55 1.80
CA MET A 218 17.49 13.66 2.86
C MET A 218 18.00 12.30 2.33
N GLY A 219 18.12 12.15 1.00
CA GLY A 219 18.66 10.94 0.36
C GLY A 219 17.63 9.84 0.06
N TYR A 220 16.35 10.07 0.32
CA TYR A 220 15.26 9.10 0.08
C TYR A 220 14.65 9.18 -1.31
N SER A 221 14.16 8.05 -1.82
CA SER A 221 13.53 7.94 -3.14
C SER A 221 12.33 7.00 -3.12
N HIS A 222 11.44 7.16 -4.10
CA HIS A 222 10.33 6.22 -4.31
C HIS A 222 10.77 5.02 -5.15
N VAL A 223 9.94 3.98 -5.09
CA VAL A 223 10.02 2.76 -5.89
C VAL A 223 8.70 2.51 -6.63
N GLY A 224 8.75 1.58 -7.58
CA GLY A 224 7.60 1.13 -8.35
C GLY A 224 7.17 2.09 -9.45
N SER A 225 6.11 1.68 -10.14
CA SER A 225 5.37 2.48 -11.11
C SER A 225 4.53 3.51 -10.36
N TYR A 226 4.52 4.75 -10.86
CA TYR A 226 3.79 5.85 -10.23
C TYR A 226 2.39 5.99 -10.84
N LEU A 227 1.37 5.90 -10.00
CA LEU A 227 -0.02 6.11 -10.38
C LEU A 227 -0.51 7.39 -9.69
N TYR A 228 -0.75 8.43 -10.46
CA TYR A 228 -1.29 9.69 -9.96
C TYR A 228 -2.80 9.69 -10.10
N ILE A 229 -3.51 10.08 -9.04
CA ILE A 229 -4.96 10.27 -9.04
C ILE A 229 -5.23 11.77 -9.04
N SER A 230 -5.90 12.28 -10.07
CA SER A 230 -6.28 13.70 -10.16
C SER A 230 -7.46 14.04 -9.24
N GLU A 231 -7.76 15.33 -9.10
CA GLU A 231 -8.96 15.80 -8.37
C GLU A 231 -10.26 15.22 -8.94
N GLU A 232 -10.32 15.02 -10.26
CA GLU A 232 -11.44 14.40 -10.99
C GLU A 232 -11.45 12.85 -10.90
N LYS A 233 -10.56 12.28 -10.08
CA LYS A 233 -10.37 10.84 -9.86
C LYS A 233 -9.89 10.08 -11.11
N LEU A 234 -9.21 10.76 -12.03
CA LEU A 234 -8.53 10.12 -13.16
C LEU A 234 -7.20 9.53 -12.69
N ILE A 235 -6.90 8.31 -13.12
CA ILE A 235 -5.67 7.60 -12.80
C ILE A 235 -4.72 7.73 -13.98
N HIS A 236 -3.58 8.37 -13.77
CA HIS A 236 -2.54 8.50 -14.78
C HIS A 236 -1.34 7.62 -14.43
N GLN A 237 -0.97 6.72 -15.33
CA GLN A 237 0.20 5.87 -15.16
C GLN A 237 1.47 6.53 -15.69
N ASP A 238 2.46 6.72 -14.81
CA ASP A 238 3.75 7.35 -15.11
C ASP A 238 3.60 8.58 -16.05
N PRO A 239 2.83 9.63 -15.67
CA PRO A 239 2.42 10.75 -16.53
C PRO A 239 3.56 11.67 -17.06
N GLY A 240 4.79 11.17 -17.09
CA GLY A 240 5.95 11.85 -17.64
C GLY A 240 6.56 12.84 -16.67
N PHE A 241 7.61 13.52 -17.13
CA PHE A 241 8.31 14.56 -16.38
C PHE A 241 7.50 15.86 -16.32
N TRP A 242 6.69 16.18 -17.34
CA TRP A 242 5.98 17.44 -17.47
C TRP A 242 4.83 17.61 -16.45
N PHE A 243 3.96 16.61 -16.25
CA PHE A 243 2.95 16.64 -15.18
C PHE A 243 3.61 16.74 -13.79
N ARG A 244 4.63 15.92 -13.53
CA ARG A 244 5.40 15.94 -12.28
C ARG A 244 6.16 17.25 -12.01
N PHE A 245 6.46 18.04 -13.05
CA PHE A 245 7.17 19.31 -12.94
C PHE A 245 6.21 20.46 -12.65
N VAL A 246 5.03 20.49 -13.27
CA VAL A 246 3.98 21.48 -13.02
C VAL A 246 3.47 21.39 -11.58
N ASP A 247 3.21 20.18 -11.07
CA ASP A 247 2.82 19.99 -9.66
C ASP A 247 3.96 20.27 -8.65
N TYR A 248 5.21 20.26 -9.11
CA TYR A 248 6.41 20.45 -8.27
C TYR A 248 6.85 21.92 -8.16
N PHE A 249 6.64 22.74 -9.19
CA PHE A 249 7.19 24.11 -9.23
C PHE A 249 6.29 25.18 -8.61
N ASP A 250 4.98 24.96 -8.51
CA ASP A 250 4.06 25.99 -7.98
C ASP A 250 3.93 26.04 -6.44
N GLY A 251 4.88 25.49 -5.68
CA GLY A 251 4.97 25.85 -4.25
C GLY A 251 5.55 24.83 -3.27
N ALA A 252 6.40 23.89 -3.68
CA ALA A 252 6.76 22.72 -2.88
C ALA A 252 7.63 22.93 -1.61
N LEU A 253 7.80 24.17 -1.12
CA LEU A 253 8.38 24.39 0.22
C LEU A 253 7.61 25.43 1.05
N SER A 254 6.95 26.40 0.41
CA SER A 254 6.09 27.40 1.06
C SER A 254 4.62 26.95 1.18
N ALA A 255 4.08 26.22 0.20
CA ALA A 255 2.68 25.77 0.20
C ALA A 255 2.40 24.58 1.14
N LEU A 256 3.42 23.82 1.53
CA LEU A 256 3.29 22.73 2.52
C LEU A 256 2.82 23.26 3.90
N ARG A 257 3.10 24.52 4.21
CA ARG A 257 2.66 25.17 5.46
C ARG A 257 1.26 25.80 5.35
N GLU A 258 0.81 26.14 4.14
CA GLU A 258 -0.50 26.79 3.91
C GLU A 258 -1.64 25.80 3.61
N LYS A 259 -1.35 24.63 3.00
CA LYS A 259 -2.36 23.61 2.60
C LYS A 259 -2.43 22.38 3.51
N GLY A 260 -1.91 22.47 4.74
CA GLY A 260 -1.70 21.32 5.61
C GLY A 260 -2.95 20.46 5.85
N ILE A 261 -4.13 21.08 5.99
CA ILE A 261 -5.39 20.36 6.25
C ILE A 261 -5.84 19.58 5.00
N ASP A 262 -5.97 20.26 3.85
CA ASP A 262 -6.38 19.64 2.58
C ASP A 262 -5.45 18.48 2.16
N GLY A 263 -4.14 18.62 2.35
CA GLY A 263 -3.16 17.58 2.02
C GLY A 263 -3.22 16.34 2.93
N VAL A 264 -3.73 16.48 4.14
CA VAL A 264 -3.99 15.36 5.06
C VAL A 264 -5.34 14.72 4.76
N GLU A 265 -6.34 15.48 4.30
CA GLU A 265 -7.62 14.92 3.84
C GLU A 265 -7.49 14.09 2.57
N ASP A 266 -6.64 14.52 1.62
CA ASP A 266 -6.32 13.74 0.41
C ASP A 266 -5.61 12.41 0.72
N HIS A 267 -5.08 12.28 1.94
CA HIS A 267 -4.44 11.07 2.45
C HIS A 267 -5.44 10.03 3.01
N ASP A 268 -6.74 10.31 3.04
CA ASP A 268 -7.72 9.32 3.49
C ASP A 268 -7.84 8.13 2.51
N MET A 269 -7.72 6.90 3.04
CA MET A 269 -7.79 5.67 2.25
C MET A 269 -9.13 5.50 1.52
N GLY A 270 -10.22 6.08 2.04
CA GLY A 270 -11.50 6.12 1.36
C GLY A 270 -11.43 6.83 0.02
N ARG A 271 -10.73 7.96 -0.08
CA ARG A 271 -10.59 8.73 -1.33
C ARG A 271 -9.79 7.97 -2.39
N TYR A 272 -8.75 7.25 -1.97
CA TYR A 272 -8.03 6.31 -2.83
C TYR A 272 -8.94 5.22 -3.37
N LEU A 273 -9.71 4.57 -2.48
CA LEU A 273 -10.61 3.49 -2.87
C LEU A 273 -11.70 3.98 -3.83
N GLU A 274 -12.29 5.16 -3.59
CA GLU A 274 -13.31 5.75 -4.47
C GLU A 274 -12.81 6.00 -5.89
N ALA A 275 -11.57 6.49 -6.04
CA ALA A 275 -10.98 6.69 -7.36
C ALA A 275 -10.70 5.36 -8.08
N ILE A 276 -10.23 4.36 -7.32
CA ILE A 276 -9.98 3.02 -7.84
C ILE A 276 -11.28 2.31 -8.20
N GLU A 277 -12.38 2.54 -7.46
CA GLU A 277 -13.73 2.07 -7.75
C GLU A 277 -14.30 2.64 -9.06
N LYS A 278 -13.93 3.87 -9.42
CA LYS A 278 -14.26 4.44 -10.73
C LYS A 278 -13.39 3.86 -11.85
N TRP A 279 -12.11 3.61 -11.55
CA TRP A 279 -11.06 3.12 -12.45
C TRP A 279 -11.05 3.78 -13.84
N ASP A 280 -10.72 5.07 -13.86
CA ASP A 280 -10.63 5.85 -15.08
C ASP A 280 -9.14 6.02 -15.44
N LEU A 281 -8.56 5.05 -16.16
CA LEU A 281 -7.12 4.99 -16.47
C LEU A 281 -6.81 5.68 -17.80
N GLU A 282 -5.96 6.70 -17.76
CA GLU A 282 -5.43 7.45 -18.91
C GLU A 282 -3.94 7.20 -19.18
#